data_AF-A0A258AA63-F1
#
_entry.id   AF-A0A258AA63-F1
#
_cell.length_a   1.000
_cell.length_b   1.000
_cell.length_c   1.000
_cell.angle_alpha   90.00
_cell.angle_beta   90.00
_cell.angle_gamma   90.00
#
_symmetry.space_group_name_H-M   'P 1'
#
loop_
_entity.id
_entity.type
_entity.pdbx_description
1 polymer ?
#
loop_
_entity_poly.entity_id
_entity_poly.type
_entity_poly.pdbx_seq_one_letter_code
_entity_poly.pdbx_strand_id
1 'polypeptide(L)'
;TRHRIPEAPLQAGQIMVYQVPQPEPLRKLEPREAETRKMHAWAEYGLMQVKLYENIARFGEVTTTYDYPVMINGRYIMAPSPIPKFDNPKMHMSPALQLFGAGREKRIYALPPHTSVRSLDFEDHPFRIQSWNEPCALCAATDSYLDEVVIDDQGSRMFVCSDSHHCETRRAAGHRGAMLGDAAANGLVEASPSLRGGEADEAIQRRQHATSAGLLRSARNDGEETH
;
A
#
# COMPACT_ATOMS: atom_id res chain seq x y z
N THR A 1 -5.32 5.18 10.57
CA THR A 1 -4.54 5.00 9.35
C THR A 1 -3.85 6.28 8.92
N ARG A 2 -2.72 6.15 8.23
CA ARG A 2 -2.06 7.19 7.46
C ARG A 2 -1.86 6.64 6.05
N HIS A 3 -2.47 7.29 5.05
CA HIS A 3 -2.29 7.01 3.61
C HIS A 3 -2.84 5.70 3.05
N ARG A 4 -3.48 4.80 3.82
CA ARG A 4 -4.02 3.54 3.26
C ARG A 4 -5.38 3.16 3.82
N ILE A 5 -6.20 2.50 3.00
CA ILE A 5 -7.33 1.67 3.45
C ILE A 5 -6.91 0.20 3.30
N PRO A 6 -7.10 -0.65 4.32
CA PRO A 6 -6.78 -2.07 4.23
C PRO A 6 -7.35 -2.74 2.98
N GLU A 7 -6.67 -3.78 2.52
CA GLU A 7 -7.20 -4.61 1.42
C GLU A 7 -8.38 -5.47 1.90
N ALA A 8 -8.39 -5.84 3.19
CA ALA A 8 -9.52 -6.52 3.80
C ALA A 8 -10.75 -5.60 3.86
N PRO A 9 -11.94 -6.04 3.37
CA PRO A 9 -13.15 -5.24 3.44
C PRO A 9 -13.53 -4.89 4.88
N LEU A 10 -13.75 -3.60 5.13
CA LEU A 10 -14.23 -3.12 6.42
C LEU A 10 -15.64 -3.67 6.72
N GLN A 11 -15.94 -3.87 7.99
CA GLN A 11 -17.16 -4.50 8.50
C GLN A 11 -17.96 -3.55 9.38
N ALA A 12 -19.25 -3.88 9.58
CA ALA A 12 -20.12 -3.15 10.48
C ALA A 12 -19.56 -3.12 11.91
N GLY A 13 -19.69 -1.99 12.59
CA GLY A 13 -19.15 -1.79 13.94
C GLY A 13 -17.67 -1.39 13.99
N GLN A 14 -16.94 -1.46 12.87
CA GLN A 14 -15.58 -0.93 12.80
C GLN A 14 -15.58 0.59 12.59
N ILE A 15 -14.54 1.25 13.13
CA ILE A 15 -14.29 2.68 12.96
C ILE A 15 -12.89 2.85 12.37
N MET A 16 -12.82 3.46 11.20
CA MET A 16 -11.57 3.80 10.53
C MET A 16 -11.26 5.29 10.74
N VAL A 17 -10.12 5.59 11.37
CA VAL A 17 -9.70 6.98 11.66
C VAL A 17 -8.54 7.37 10.75
N TYR A 18 -8.71 8.41 9.94
CA TYR A 18 -7.75 8.91 8.96
C TYR A 18 -7.01 10.13 9.49
N GLN A 19 -5.68 10.11 9.35
CA GLN A 19 -4.84 11.30 9.58
C GLN A 19 -4.85 12.18 8.34
N VAL A 20 -5.23 13.46 8.50
CA VAL A 20 -5.41 14.39 7.38
C VAL A 20 -4.48 15.60 7.53
N PRO A 21 -3.51 15.80 6.63
CA PRO A 21 -2.64 16.96 6.67
C PRO A 21 -3.32 18.22 6.09
N GLN A 22 -4.19 18.06 5.08
CA GLN A 22 -4.94 19.13 4.43
C GLN A 22 -6.39 18.66 4.23
N PRO A 23 -7.38 19.21 4.96
CA PRO A 23 -8.77 18.77 4.90
C PRO A 23 -9.59 19.42 3.78
N GLU A 24 -9.09 20.52 3.20
CA GLU A 24 -9.80 21.33 2.22
C GLU A 24 -9.43 20.88 0.79
N PRO A 25 -10.32 20.17 0.07
CA PRO A 25 -10.02 19.68 -1.29
C PRO A 25 -9.77 20.82 -2.29
N LEU A 26 -10.32 22.02 -2.05
CA LEU A 26 -10.14 23.18 -2.92
C LEU A 26 -8.87 23.98 -2.63
N ARG A 27 -8.07 23.59 -1.61
CA ARG A 27 -6.96 24.42 -1.09
C ARG A 27 -5.94 24.84 -2.14
N LYS A 28 -5.67 23.96 -3.11
CA LYS A 28 -4.71 24.23 -4.20
C LYS A 28 -5.23 25.25 -5.22
N LEU A 29 -6.55 25.45 -5.27
CA LEU A 29 -7.23 26.34 -6.21
C LEU A 29 -7.58 27.68 -5.55
N GLU A 30 -8.07 27.62 -4.32
CA GLU A 30 -8.38 28.80 -3.51
C GLU A 30 -7.71 28.65 -2.13
N PRO A 31 -6.66 29.45 -1.84
CA PRO A 31 -5.92 29.34 -0.58
C PRO A 31 -6.68 29.91 0.62
N ARG A 32 -7.71 30.76 0.43
CA ARG A 32 -8.44 31.41 1.53
C ARG A 32 -9.59 30.55 2.02
N GLU A 33 -9.53 30.18 3.30
CA GLU A 33 -10.58 29.38 3.94
C GLU A 33 -11.95 30.07 3.95
N ALA A 34 -11.98 31.39 4.05
CA ALA A 34 -13.24 32.16 4.02
C ALA A 34 -13.97 31.98 2.68
N GLU A 35 -13.23 31.89 1.57
CA GLU A 35 -13.81 31.68 0.24
C GLU A 35 -14.18 30.23 0.02
N THR A 36 -13.31 29.26 0.36
CA THR A 36 -13.67 27.83 0.21
C THR A 36 -14.88 27.44 1.04
N ARG A 37 -15.07 28.05 2.23
CA ARG A 37 -16.27 27.87 3.04
C ARG A 37 -17.53 28.34 2.32
N LYS A 38 -17.49 29.50 1.63
CA LYS A 38 -18.61 29.96 0.81
C LYS A 38 -18.86 28.99 -0.35
N MET A 39 -17.81 28.56 -1.05
CA MET A 39 -17.93 27.61 -2.15
C MET A 39 -18.61 26.31 -1.70
N HIS A 40 -18.22 25.77 -0.53
CA HIS A 40 -18.88 24.61 0.07
C HIS A 40 -20.36 24.88 0.41
N ALA A 41 -20.66 26.05 0.99
CA ALA A 41 -22.02 26.45 1.32
C ALA A 41 -22.92 26.53 0.07
N TRP A 42 -22.42 27.12 -1.02
CA TRP A 42 -23.15 27.32 -2.27
C TRP A 42 -23.05 26.15 -3.26
N ALA A 43 -22.27 25.11 -2.95
CA ALA A 43 -21.98 23.99 -3.87
C ALA A 43 -21.21 24.39 -5.14
N GLU A 44 -20.40 25.45 -5.07
CA GLU A 44 -19.65 25.99 -6.22
C GLU A 44 -18.37 25.20 -6.46
N TYR A 45 -18.52 24.00 -7.03
CA TYR A 45 -17.41 23.07 -7.25
C TYR A 45 -16.84 23.07 -8.67
N GLY A 46 -17.30 23.98 -9.54
CA GLY A 46 -16.85 24.07 -10.94
C GLY A 46 -15.33 24.19 -11.07
N LEU A 47 -14.66 24.91 -10.15
CA LEU A 47 -13.20 25.03 -10.15
C LEU A 47 -12.48 23.68 -10.08
N MET A 48 -13.01 22.72 -9.31
CA MET A 48 -12.40 21.40 -9.21
C MET A 48 -12.48 20.66 -10.55
N GLN A 49 -13.61 20.77 -11.26
CA GLN A 49 -13.76 20.17 -12.58
C GLN A 49 -12.79 20.79 -13.60
N VAL A 50 -12.67 22.12 -13.60
CA VAL A 50 -11.69 22.81 -14.47
C VAL A 50 -10.28 22.29 -14.22
N LYS A 51 -9.85 22.16 -12.95
CA LYS A 51 -8.54 21.60 -12.61
C LYS A 51 -8.34 20.17 -13.12
N LEU A 52 -9.35 19.31 -13.02
CA LEU A 52 -9.24 17.93 -13.50
C LEU A 52 -9.14 17.90 -15.04
N TYR A 53 -9.91 18.74 -15.72
CA TYR A 53 -9.88 18.85 -17.18
C TYR A 53 -8.56 19.44 -17.69
N GLU A 54 -7.98 20.42 -16.99
CA GLU A 54 -6.64 20.93 -17.31
C GLU A 54 -5.55 19.85 -17.24
N ASN A 55 -5.67 18.89 -16.31
CA ASN A 55 -4.76 17.76 -16.27
C ASN A 55 -4.91 16.86 -17.50
N ILE A 56 -6.15 16.54 -17.86
CA ILE A 56 -6.46 15.72 -19.03
C ILE A 56 -5.94 16.40 -20.31
N ALA A 57 -6.20 17.70 -20.48
CA ALA A 57 -5.76 18.44 -21.66
C ALA A 57 -4.23 18.51 -21.79
N ARG A 58 -3.49 18.51 -20.67
CA ARG A 58 -2.02 18.58 -20.67
C ARG A 58 -1.33 17.21 -20.76
N PHE A 59 -1.89 16.19 -20.13
CA PHE A 59 -1.21 14.90 -19.92
C PHE A 59 -1.97 13.70 -20.50
N GLY A 60 -3.16 13.92 -21.07
CA GLY A 60 -4.06 12.87 -21.54
C GLY A 60 -4.83 12.15 -20.42
N GLU A 61 -4.48 12.39 -19.16
CA GLU A 61 -5.10 11.79 -17.99
C GLU A 61 -5.06 12.69 -16.76
N VAL A 62 -5.84 12.34 -15.73
CA VAL A 62 -5.75 13.01 -14.44
C VAL A 62 -4.52 12.49 -13.67
N THR A 63 -3.49 13.33 -13.58
CA THR A 63 -2.21 13.01 -12.89
C THR A 63 -2.30 12.92 -11.36
N THR A 64 -3.46 13.21 -10.77
CA THR A 64 -3.65 13.14 -9.31
C THR A 64 -3.63 11.68 -8.87
N THR A 65 -2.56 11.26 -8.19
CA THR A 65 -2.34 9.85 -7.80
C THR A 65 -2.83 9.52 -6.38
N TYR A 66 -2.91 10.51 -5.50
CA TYR A 66 -3.37 10.41 -4.10
C TYR A 66 -4.20 11.65 -3.72
N ASP A 67 -4.92 11.56 -2.59
CA ASP A 67 -5.85 12.61 -2.12
C ASP A 67 -6.81 13.05 -3.23
N TYR A 68 -7.31 12.07 -3.98
CA TYR A 68 -8.13 12.31 -5.15
C TYR A 68 -9.54 12.73 -4.71
N PRO A 69 -10.05 13.89 -5.15
CA PRO A 69 -11.29 14.45 -4.64
C PRO A 69 -12.50 13.54 -4.89
N VAL A 70 -13.32 13.35 -3.87
CA VAL A 70 -14.55 12.54 -3.93
C VAL A 70 -15.78 13.39 -3.64
N MET A 71 -16.87 13.13 -4.36
CA MET A 71 -18.21 13.62 -4.03
C MET A 71 -18.88 12.65 -3.07
N ILE A 72 -19.32 13.18 -1.93
CA ILE A 72 -19.94 12.43 -0.84
C ILE A 72 -21.41 12.81 -0.72
N ASN A 73 -22.26 11.78 -0.59
CA ASN A 73 -23.72 11.90 -0.49
C ASN A 73 -24.35 12.83 -1.55
N GLY A 74 -23.79 12.86 -2.76
CA GLY A 74 -24.25 13.71 -3.86
C GLY A 74 -24.15 15.23 -3.60
N ARG A 75 -23.44 15.69 -2.57
CA ARG A 75 -23.49 17.10 -2.15
C ARG A 75 -22.15 17.75 -1.83
N TYR A 76 -21.26 17.11 -1.09
CA TYR A 76 -19.98 17.73 -0.70
C TYR A 76 -18.84 17.13 -1.52
N ILE A 77 -17.89 17.96 -1.95
CA ILE A 77 -16.56 17.46 -2.31
C ILE A 77 -15.76 17.32 -1.02
N MET A 78 -15.03 16.21 -0.90
CA MET A 78 -14.22 15.89 0.26
C MET A 78 -12.82 15.46 -0.17
N ALA A 79 -11.81 15.85 0.61
CA ALA A 79 -10.47 15.29 0.54
C ALA A 79 -10.45 13.96 1.32
N PRO A 80 -10.18 12.81 0.69
CA PRO A 80 -10.20 11.51 1.37
C PRO A 80 -8.94 11.22 2.19
N SER A 81 -8.15 12.25 2.54
CA SER A 81 -6.79 12.15 3.08
C SER A 81 -5.78 11.68 2.02
N PRO A 82 -4.47 11.61 2.31
CA PRO A 82 -3.46 11.23 1.32
C PRO A 82 -3.44 9.72 1.04
N ILE A 83 -4.62 9.09 0.94
CA ILE A 83 -4.76 7.75 0.40
C ILE A 83 -4.54 7.77 -1.11
N PRO A 84 -3.96 6.71 -1.71
CA PRO A 84 -3.89 6.58 -3.16
C PRO A 84 -5.30 6.52 -3.73
N LYS A 85 -5.49 7.02 -4.96
CA LYS A 85 -6.79 6.92 -5.65
C LYS A 85 -7.28 5.47 -5.76
N PHE A 86 -6.36 4.49 -5.76
CA PHE A 86 -6.67 3.06 -5.62
C PHE A 86 -7.61 2.73 -4.46
N ASP A 87 -7.49 3.42 -3.33
CA ASP A 87 -8.28 3.14 -2.14
C ASP A 87 -9.66 3.85 -2.16
N ASN A 88 -9.88 4.86 -3.01
CA ASN A 88 -11.15 5.60 -3.06
C ASN A 88 -12.41 4.70 -3.23
N PRO A 89 -12.42 3.68 -4.12
CA PRO A 89 -13.58 2.81 -4.28
C PRO A 89 -13.97 2.06 -2.99
N LYS A 90 -13.02 1.77 -2.10
CA LYS A 90 -13.27 1.07 -0.82
C LYS A 90 -14.12 1.91 0.16
N MET A 91 -14.21 3.22 -0.06
CA MET A 91 -15.01 4.13 0.76
C MET A 91 -16.49 4.11 0.37
N HIS A 92 -16.81 3.73 -0.88
CA HIS A 92 -18.17 3.73 -1.39
C HIS A 92 -19.03 2.68 -0.69
N MET A 93 -20.13 3.10 -0.08
CA MET A 93 -21.10 2.21 0.59
C MET A 93 -20.48 1.32 1.69
N SER A 94 -19.30 1.67 2.20
CA SER A 94 -18.59 0.93 3.24
C SER A 94 -19.46 0.79 4.50
N PRO A 95 -19.52 -0.38 5.15
CA PRO A 95 -20.30 -0.59 6.38
C PRO A 95 -19.64 0.00 7.63
N ALA A 96 -18.39 0.43 7.54
CA ALA A 96 -17.65 1.02 8.66
C ALA A 96 -17.83 2.54 8.73
N LEU A 97 -17.79 3.07 9.96
CA LEU A 97 -17.72 4.52 10.17
C LEU A 97 -16.31 5.02 9.84
N GLN A 98 -16.21 6.10 9.08
CA GLN A 98 -14.93 6.69 8.69
C GLN A 98 -14.82 8.10 9.24
N LEU A 99 -13.78 8.38 10.03
CA LEU A 99 -13.53 9.66 10.69
C LEU A 99 -12.22 10.26 10.20
N PHE A 100 -12.24 11.53 9.83
CA PHE A 100 -11.10 12.23 9.26
C PHE A 100 -10.68 13.36 10.19
N GLY A 101 -9.45 13.30 10.70
CA GLY A 101 -8.91 14.26 11.66
C GLY A 101 -7.77 15.09 11.07
N ALA A 102 -7.98 16.40 10.93
CA ALA A 102 -6.95 17.36 10.58
C ALA A 102 -6.62 18.26 11.77
N GLY A 103 -5.72 17.79 12.63
CA GLY A 103 -5.38 18.48 13.89
C GLY A 103 -4.83 19.89 13.69
N ARG A 104 -3.83 20.05 12.81
CA ARG A 104 -3.20 21.36 12.52
C ARG A 104 -4.18 22.38 11.94
N GLU A 105 -5.15 21.90 11.15
CA GLU A 105 -6.15 22.73 10.46
C GLU A 105 -7.46 22.86 11.27
N LYS A 106 -7.54 22.22 12.44
CA LYS A 106 -8.71 22.22 13.34
C LYS A 106 -10.01 21.82 12.64
N ARG A 107 -9.99 20.73 11.88
CA ARG A 107 -11.16 20.18 11.19
C ARG A 107 -11.33 18.70 11.50
N ILE A 108 -12.59 18.31 11.66
CA ILE A 108 -13.04 16.92 11.74
C ILE A 108 -14.21 16.78 10.78
N TYR A 109 -14.22 15.71 10.00
CA TYR A 109 -15.32 15.33 9.12
C TYR A 109 -15.46 13.81 9.11
N ALA A 110 -16.60 13.32 8.63
CA ALA A 110 -16.97 11.92 8.74
C ALA A 110 -17.70 11.44 7.49
N LEU A 111 -17.55 10.15 7.21
CA LEU A 111 -18.45 9.39 6.36
C LEU A 111 -19.18 8.35 7.20
N PRO A 112 -20.49 8.51 7.40
CA PRO A 112 -21.32 7.48 7.98
C PRO A 112 -21.26 6.18 7.15
N PRO A 113 -21.53 5.02 7.77
CA PRO A 113 -21.73 3.77 7.05
C PRO A 113 -22.74 3.91 5.90
N HIS A 114 -22.52 3.17 4.82
CA HIS A 114 -23.41 3.12 3.66
C HIS A 114 -23.65 4.48 2.99
N THR A 115 -22.67 5.38 3.05
CA THR A 115 -22.71 6.65 2.34
C THR A 115 -22.19 6.47 0.91
N SER A 116 -22.88 7.08 -0.05
CA SER A 116 -22.38 7.15 -1.43
C SER A 116 -21.13 8.02 -1.51
N VAL A 117 -20.03 7.44 -1.99
CA VAL A 117 -18.77 8.13 -2.29
C VAL A 117 -18.43 7.89 -3.75
N ARG A 118 -18.24 8.94 -4.54
CA ARG A 118 -17.83 8.84 -5.95
C ARG A 118 -16.61 9.70 -6.19
N SER A 119 -15.54 9.13 -6.75
CA SER A 119 -14.43 9.93 -7.24
C SER A 119 -14.91 10.83 -8.38
N LEU A 120 -14.45 12.08 -8.41
CA LEU A 120 -14.80 12.97 -9.52
C LEU A 120 -14.18 12.46 -10.82
N ASP A 121 -14.95 12.47 -11.89
CA ASP A 121 -14.52 12.07 -13.22
C ASP A 121 -15.37 12.76 -14.30
N PHE A 122 -15.10 12.44 -15.55
CA PHE A 122 -15.87 12.88 -16.70
C PHE A 122 -16.42 11.67 -17.45
N GLU A 123 -17.49 11.85 -18.21
CA GLU A 123 -18.09 10.76 -19.00
C GLU A 123 -17.11 10.18 -20.04
N ASP A 124 -16.29 11.05 -20.64
CA ASP A 124 -15.27 10.70 -21.62
C ASP A 124 -13.93 10.27 -20.96
N HIS A 125 -13.72 10.62 -19.69
CA HIS A 125 -12.52 10.27 -18.92
C HIS A 125 -12.92 9.70 -17.54
N PRO A 126 -13.38 8.43 -17.50
CA PRO A 126 -13.85 7.81 -16.26
C PRO A 126 -12.70 7.60 -15.27
N PHE A 127 -13.05 7.56 -13.98
CA PHE A 127 -12.08 7.31 -12.92
C PHE A 127 -11.35 5.96 -13.10
N ARG A 128 -10.02 5.97 -12.98
CA ARG A 128 -9.17 4.78 -13.05
C ARG A 128 -8.23 4.68 -11.85
N ILE A 129 -8.18 3.50 -11.24
CA ILE A 129 -7.21 3.15 -10.20
C ILE A 129 -5.84 2.81 -10.80
N GLN A 130 -4.81 2.78 -9.96
CA GLN A 130 -3.50 2.26 -10.33
C GLN A 130 -3.55 0.76 -10.63
N SER A 131 -2.70 0.32 -11.55
CA SER A 131 -2.46 -1.09 -11.88
C SER A 131 -0.97 -1.34 -12.07
N TRP A 132 -0.54 -2.56 -11.79
CA TRP A 132 0.84 -3.01 -11.98
C TRP A 132 0.85 -4.19 -12.95
N ASN A 133 1.94 -4.31 -13.72
CA ASN A 133 2.16 -5.47 -14.59
C ASN A 133 2.64 -6.68 -13.80
N GLU A 134 3.32 -6.43 -12.68
CA GLU A 134 3.88 -7.46 -11.80
C GLU A 134 2.94 -7.73 -10.62
N PRO A 135 2.74 -9.00 -10.22
CA PRO A 135 2.10 -9.32 -8.95
C PRO A 135 3.03 -9.01 -7.77
N CYS A 136 2.49 -9.04 -6.55
CA CYS A 136 3.30 -9.00 -5.34
C CYS A 136 4.34 -10.13 -5.34
N ALA A 137 5.62 -9.76 -5.23
CA ALA A 137 6.75 -10.68 -5.27
C ALA A 137 6.79 -11.65 -4.07
N LEU A 138 6.05 -11.37 -2.99
CA LEU A 138 6.00 -12.21 -1.78
C LEU A 138 4.79 -13.15 -1.74
N CYS A 139 3.60 -12.69 -2.12
CA CYS A 139 2.34 -13.44 -1.97
C CYS A 139 1.54 -13.59 -3.28
N ALA A 140 2.09 -13.15 -4.42
CA ALA A 140 1.48 -13.20 -5.75
C ALA A 140 0.13 -12.48 -5.88
N ALA A 141 -0.22 -11.55 -4.98
CA ALA A 141 -1.43 -10.74 -5.10
C ALA A 141 -1.36 -9.81 -6.33
N THR A 142 -2.44 -9.74 -7.10
CA THR A 142 -2.62 -8.83 -8.25
C THR A 142 -3.71 -7.77 -7.99
N ASP A 143 -4.35 -7.84 -6.83
CA ASP A 143 -5.53 -7.09 -6.41
C ASP A 143 -5.25 -6.13 -5.24
N SER A 144 -3.98 -5.93 -4.89
CA SER A 144 -3.53 -5.06 -3.79
C SER A 144 -2.74 -3.87 -4.31
N TYR A 145 -2.70 -2.79 -3.54
CA TYR A 145 -1.76 -1.70 -3.80
C TYR A 145 -0.32 -2.17 -3.57
N LEU A 146 0.55 -2.00 -4.56
CA LEU A 146 1.95 -2.44 -4.48
C LEU A 146 2.90 -1.26 -4.23
N ASP A 147 3.79 -1.44 -3.25
CA ASP A 147 4.95 -0.60 -3.03
C ASP A 147 6.13 -1.14 -3.85
N GLU A 148 6.88 -0.22 -4.45
CA GLU A 148 8.11 -0.52 -5.17
C GLU A 148 9.31 -0.42 -4.22
N VAL A 149 10.05 -1.52 -4.08
CA VAL A 149 11.24 -1.62 -3.24
C VAL A 149 12.45 -1.82 -4.14
N VAL A 150 13.44 -0.95 -4.02
CA VAL A 150 14.75 -1.12 -4.67
C VAL A 150 15.56 -2.11 -3.84
N ILE A 151 16.03 -3.20 -4.46
CA ILE A 151 16.67 -4.32 -3.75
C ILE A 151 18.19 -4.35 -3.90
N ASP A 152 18.75 -3.61 -4.86
CA ASP A 152 20.18 -3.49 -5.06
C ASP A 152 20.56 -2.13 -5.67
N ASP A 153 21.87 -1.84 -5.68
CA ASP A 153 22.44 -0.63 -6.29
C ASP A 153 22.51 -0.71 -7.83
N GLN A 154 22.14 -1.85 -8.42
CA GLN A 154 22.12 -2.08 -9.87
C GLN A 154 20.74 -1.74 -10.47
N GLY A 155 19.78 -1.32 -9.63
CA GLY A 155 18.46 -0.86 -10.06
C GLY A 155 17.40 -1.95 -10.14
N SER A 156 17.65 -3.14 -9.58
CA SER A 156 16.64 -4.18 -9.45
C SER A 156 15.52 -3.73 -8.52
N ARG A 157 14.29 -4.13 -8.85
CA ARG A 157 13.07 -3.70 -8.16
C ARG A 157 12.22 -4.89 -7.78
N MET A 158 11.52 -4.76 -6.67
CA MET A 158 10.56 -5.72 -6.16
C MET A 158 9.25 -4.97 -5.87
N PHE A 159 8.13 -5.49 -6.36
CA PHE A 159 6.81 -4.97 -6.03
C PHE A 159 6.19 -5.82 -4.92
N VAL A 160 5.78 -5.20 -3.81
CA VAL A 160 5.22 -5.91 -2.65
C VAL A 160 3.94 -5.25 -2.19
N CYS A 161 3.02 -6.04 -1.63
CA CYS A 161 1.81 -5.49 -1.01
C CYS A 161 2.18 -4.42 0.03
N SER A 162 1.60 -3.24 -0.13
CA SER A 162 1.75 -2.15 0.81
C SER A 162 1.00 -2.42 2.14
N ASP A 163 -0.08 -3.22 2.08
CA ASP A 163 -0.72 -3.78 3.28
C ASP A 163 -0.01 -5.09 3.69
N SER A 164 0.89 -4.99 4.67
CA SER A 164 1.67 -6.13 5.16
C SER A 164 0.81 -7.21 5.81
N HIS A 165 -0.27 -6.82 6.52
CA HIS A 165 -1.17 -7.77 7.16
C HIS A 165 -1.92 -8.61 6.11
N HIS A 166 -2.40 -7.98 5.04
CA HIS A 166 -2.96 -8.69 3.89
C HIS A 166 -1.93 -9.65 3.26
N CYS A 167 -0.69 -9.19 3.08
CA CYS A 167 0.38 -10.00 2.52
C CYS A 167 0.70 -11.24 3.37
N GLU A 168 0.82 -11.06 4.69
CA GLU A 168 1.07 -12.13 5.66
C GLU A 168 -0.07 -13.15 5.68
N THR A 169 -1.31 -12.68 5.70
CA THR A 169 -2.51 -13.54 5.67
C THR A 169 -2.52 -14.42 4.42
N ARG A 170 -2.21 -13.85 3.26
CA ARG A 170 -2.10 -14.62 2.00
C ARG A 170 -0.95 -15.62 2.03
N ARG A 171 0.21 -15.23 2.55
CA ARG A 171 1.35 -16.14 2.70
C ARG A 171 1.04 -17.31 3.65
N ALA A 172 0.34 -17.04 4.75
CA ALA A 172 -0.12 -18.06 5.69
C ALA A 172 -1.12 -19.03 5.05
N ALA A 173 -1.96 -18.55 4.12
CA ALA A 173 -2.84 -19.38 3.30
C ALA A 173 -2.11 -20.14 2.16
N GLY A 174 -0.78 -20.05 2.08
CA GLY A 174 0.04 -20.80 1.13
C GLY A 174 0.34 -20.08 -0.19
N HIS A 175 -0.10 -18.83 -0.37
CA HIS A 175 0.26 -18.06 -1.56
C HIS A 175 1.75 -17.67 -1.55
N ARG A 176 2.43 -17.86 -2.68
CA ARG A 176 3.87 -17.59 -2.82
C ARG A 176 4.12 -16.78 -4.09
N GLY A 177 4.78 -15.63 -3.93
CA GLY A 177 5.32 -14.86 -5.04
C GLY A 177 6.71 -15.34 -5.46
N ALA A 178 7.15 -14.88 -6.64
CA ALA A 178 8.39 -15.34 -7.27
C ALA A 178 9.64 -15.11 -6.42
N MET A 179 9.67 -14.06 -5.60
CA MET A 179 10.84 -13.65 -4.81
C MET A 179 10.72 -13.98 -3.31
N LEU A 180 9.70 -14.75 -2.90
CA LEU A 180 9.51 -15.09 -1.49
C LEU A 180 10.69 -15.88 -0.90
N GLY A 181 11.28 -16.77 -1.70
CA GLY A 181 12.45 -17.57 -1.28
C GLY A 181 13.67 -16.69 -1.04
N ASP A 182 13.99 -15.82 -1.99
CA ASP A 182 15.13 -14.90 -1.92
C ASP A 182 14.96 -13.88 -0.79
N ALA A 183 13.74 -13.35 -0.61
CA ALA A 183 13.45 -12.43 0.49
C ALA A 183 13.61 -13.09 1.86
N ALA A 184 13.21 -14.36 2.00
CA ALA A 184 13.41 -15.12 3.23
C ALA A 184 14.90 -15.45 3.48
N ALA A 185 15.64 -15.82 2.44
CA ALA A 185 17.09 -16.09 2.53
C ALA A 185 17.89 -14.85 2.95
N ASN A 186 17.45 -13.66 2.51
CA ASN A 186 18.06 -12.38 2.85
C ASN A 186 17.53 -11.77 4.16
N GLY A 187 16.65 -12.46 4.89
CA GLY A 187 16.11 -12.00 6.17
C GLY A 187 15.15 -10.81 6.07
N LEU A 188 14.62 -10.50 4.88
CA LEU A 188 13.67 -9.40 4.65
C LEU A 188 12.25 -9.74 5.11
N VAL A 189 11.93 -11.03 5.21
CA VAL A 189 10.64 -11.53 5.71
C VAL A 189 10.86 -12.74 6.60
N GLU A 190 10.06 -12.87 7.66
CA GLU A 190 10.08 -14.08 8.48
C GLU A 190 9.68 -15.29 7.62
N ALA A 191 10.47 -16.36 7.71
CA ALA A 191 10.12 -17.63 7.11
C ALA A 191 8.81 -18.13 7.74
N SER A 192 7.79 -18.39 6.91
CA SER A 192 6.51 -18.91 7.37
C SER A 192 6.72 -20.14 8.27
N PRO A 193 5.93 -20.33 9.34
CA PRO A 193 6.08 -21.49 10.22
C PRO A 193 5.90 -22.84 9.50
N SER A 194 5.26 -22.86 8.33
CA SER A 194 5.21 -24.02 7.42
C SER A 194 6.57 -24.44 6.85
N LEU A 195 7.63 -23.63 6.99
CA LEU A 195 9.02 -23.97 6.66
C LEU A 195 9.80 -24.51 7.87
N ARG A 196 9.23 -24.52 9.09
CA ARG A 196 9.87 -25.09 10.29
C ARG A 196 9.63 -26.59 10.48
N GLY A 197 8.95 -27.25 9.54
CA GLY A 197 8.72 -28.70 9.59
C GLY A 197 9.48 -29.45 8.49
N GLY A 198 10.54 -30.16 8.85
CA GLY A 198 10.88 -31.42 8.18
C GLY A 198 12.32 -31.66 7.77
N GLU A 199 12.97 -30.76 7.01
CA GLU A 199 14.19 -31.15 6.27
C GLU A 199 15.39 -30.20 6.41
N ALA A 200 15.21 -28.99 6.95
CA ALA A 200 16.29 -28.00 7.04
C ALA A 200 17.28 -28.27 8.19
N ASP A 201 16.82 -28.82 9.32
CA ASP A 201 17.69 -29.08 10.49
C ASP A 201 18.65 -30.25 10.27
N GLU A 202 18.25 -31.30 9.54
CA GLU A 202 19.16 -32.40 9.21
C GLU A 202 20.26 -31.96 8.22
N ALA A 203 19.95 -31.07 7.28
CA ALA A 203 20.92 -30.59 6.30
C ALA A 203 21.98 -29.67 6.93
N ILE A 204 21.59 -28.87 7.92
CA ILE A 204 22.51 -27.99 8.66
C ILE A 204 23.39 -28.81 9.63
N GLN A 205 22.81 -29.80 10.33
CA GLN A 205 23.60 -30.70 11.19
C GLN A 205 24.55 -31.62 10.40
N ARG A 206 24.16 -32.12 9.23
CA ARG A 206 25.05 -32.92 8.37
C ARG A 206 26.21 -32.08 7.80
N ARG A 207 26.00 -30.80 7.49
CA ARG A 207 27.08 -29.90 7.04
C ARG A 207 28.05 -29.52 8.17
N GLN A 208 27.57 -29.37 9.40
CA GLN A 208 28.42 -29.08 10.57
C GLN A 208 29.22 -30.30 11.05
N HIS A 209 28.69 -31.52 10.93
CA HIS A 209 29.45 -32.75 11.22
C HIS A 209 30.49 -33.08 10.14
N ALA A 210 30.23 -32.78 8.87
CA ALA A 210 31.20 -33.00 7.78
C ALA A 210 32.41 -32.04 7.86
N THR A 211 32.20 -30.80 8.35
CA THR A 211 33.29 -29.82 8.51
C THR A 211 34.15 -30.08 9.74
N SER A 212 33.60 -30.63 10.83
CA SER A 212 34.36 -31.00 12.02
C SER A 212 35.18 -32.29 11.86
N ALA A 213 34.73 -33.25 11.03
CA ALA A 213 35.49 -34.46 10.72
C ALA A 213 36.64 -34.25 9.72
N GLY A 214 36.56 -33.22 8.87
CA GLY A 214 37.60 -32.89 7.87
C GLY A 214 38.82 -32.14 8.45
N LEU A 215 38.61 -31.28 9.44
CA LEU A 215 39.69 -30.48 10.04
C LEU A 215 40.62 -31.26 10.98
N LEU A 216 40.19 -32.40 11.52
CA LEU A 216 41.04 -33.24 12.38
C LEU A 216 41.91 -34.25 11.62
N ARG A 217 41.73 -34.40 10.30
CA ARG A 217 42.56 -35.30 9.46
C ARG A 217 43.70 -34.60 8.72
N SER A 218 43.71 -33.27 8.58
CA SER A 218 44.80 -32.57 7.86
C SER A 218 45.93 -32.06 8.75
N ALA A 219 45.90 -32.31 10.07
CA ALA A 219 46.89 -31.81 11.03
C ALA A 219 47.82 -32.91 11.60
N ARG A 220 47.97 -34.05 10.92
CA ARG A 220 48.79 -35.18 11.41
C ARG A 220 49.83 -35.74 10.44
N ASN A 221 50.10 -35.11 9.30
CA ASN A 221 50.96 -35.71 8.27
C ASN A 221 52.15 -34.89 7.77
N ASP A 222 52.58 -33.84 8.49
CA ASP A 222 53.81 -33.12 8.16
C ASP A 222 54.83 -33.24 9.30
N GLY A 223 55.64 -34.29 9.23
CA GLY A 223 56.82 -34.43 10.08
C GLY A 223 57.33 -35.86 10.21
N GLU A 224 58.04 -36.37 9.21
CA GLU A 224 59.23 -37.22 9.38
C GLU A 224 59.86 -37.58 8.02
N GLU A 225 61.20 -37.72 8.06
CA GLU A 225 62.12 -38.31 7.06
C GLU A 225 62.62 -37.45 5.88
N THR A 226 63.91 -37.34 5.55
CA THR A 226 65.23 -37.48 6.23
C THR A 226 66.30 -37.27 5.15
N HIS A 227 67.52 -36.91 5.59
CA HIS A 227 68.82 -36.97 4.89
C HIS A 227 69.23 -35.82 3.97
#